data_AF-A0A2N2UV46-F1
#
_entry.id   AF-A0A2N2UV46-F1
#
_cell.length_a   1.000
_cell.length_b   1.000
_cell.length_c   1.000
_cell.angle_alpha   90.00
_cell.angle_beta   90.00
_cell.angle_gamma   90.00
#
_symmetry.space_group_name_H-M   'P 1'
#
loop_
_entity.id
_entity.type
_entity.pdbx_description
1 polymer ?
#
loop_
_entity_poly.entity_id
_entity_poly.type
_entity_poly.pdbx_seq_one_letter_code
_entity_poly.pdbx_strand_id
1 'polypeptide(L)'
;MELLAQFIDIVLHLDKHLALLLAQYDTWIYVILFAIVFCETGLVVMPFLPGDSLLFVAGALAATSGDGFNITTLIIVLIAAAVLGDNTNYAIGRWAGQRIMRWGAGSRLFNRAAFDKTHHFYERHGGKTMVLARFLPLVRTFAPFVAGVARMPYPRYFAFDFAGAVLWVGSLCLAGYWFGNLPWIKANLSLVIFAIIGLSLLPMLAGWLRHRLAQRAG
;
A
#
# COMPACT_ATOMS: atom_id res chain seq x y z
N MET A 1 -20.62 0.05 -19.64
CA MET A 1 -21.17 -0.71 -18.50
C MET A 1 -20.46 -2.06 -18.38
N GLU A 2 -20.29 -2.83 -19.46
CA GLU A 2 -19.53 -4.11 -19.43
C GLU A 2 -18.05 -3.97 -19.10
N LEU A 3 -17.34 -2.97 -19.65
CA LEU A 3 -15.93 -2.71 -19.31
C LEU A 3 -15.72 -2.35 -17.82
N LEU A 4 -16.68 -1.64 -17.22
CA LEU A 4 -16.60 -1.26 -15.82
C LEU A 4 -16.91 -2.47 -14.92
N ALA A 5 -17.89 -3.28 -15.31
CA ALA A 5 -18.22 -4.52 -14.62
C ALA A 5 -17.08 -5.55 -14.73
N GLN A 6 -16.46 -5.71 -15.91
CA GLN A 6 -15.25 -6.52 -16.10
C GLN A 6 -14.07 -6.00 -15.29
N PHE A 7 -13.84 -4.69 -15.27
CA PHE A 7 -12.76 -4.12 -14.45
C PHE A 7 -13.00 -4.38 -12.96
N ILE A 8 -14.24 -4.20 -12.49
CA ILE A 8 -14.65 -4.49 -11.11
C ILE A 8 -14.53 -5.99 -10.81
N ASP A 9 -14.91 -6.86 -11.73
CA ASP A 9 -14.85 -8.31 -11.57
C ASP A 9 -13.40 -8.83 -11.59
N ILE A 10 -12.54 -8.27 -12.45
CA ILE A 10 -11.10 -8.53 -12.46
C ILE A 10 -10.44 -8.03 -11.17
N VAL A 11 -10.85 -6.88 -10.64
CA VAL A 11 -10.32 -6.35 -9.37
C VAL A 11 -10.84 -7.16 -8.17
N LEU A 12 -12.08 -7.64 -8.20
CA LEU A 12 -12.70 -8.43 -7.12
C LEU A 12 -12.26 -9.91 -7.12
N HIS A 13 -11.97 -10.48 -8.29
CA HIS A 13 -11.50 -11.86 -8.48
C HIS A 13 -10.03 -11.92 -8.93
N LEU A 14 -9.27 -10.85 -8.61
CA LEU A 14 -7.87 -10.71 -8.99
C LEU A 14 -7.04 -11.89 -8.45
N ASP A 15 -7.39 -12.42 -7.29
CA ASP A 15 -6.80 -13.60 -6.65
C ASP A 15 -6.87 -14.87 -7.52
N LYS A 16 -8.02 -15.12 -8.16
CA LYS A 16 -8.24 -16.28 -9.04
C LYS A 16 -7.57 -16.10 -10.40
N HIS A 17 -7.62 -14.91 -10.97
CA HIS A 17 -6.95 -14.60 -12.23
C HIS A 17 -5.43 -14.55 -12.08
N LEU A 18 -4.93 -14.07 -10.95
CA LEU A 18 -3.52 -14.15 -10.59
C LEU A 18 -3.07 -15.60 -10.46
N ALA A 19 -3.80 -16.46 -9.77
CA ALA A 19 -3.48 -17.89 -9.69
C ALA A 19 -3.41 -18.58 -11.07
N LEU A 20 -4.29 -18.19 -12.00
CA LEU A 20 -4.28 -18.67 -13.39
C LEU A 20 -3.12 -18.10 -14.23
N LEU A 21 -2.85 -16.80 -14.12
CA LEU A 21 -1.71 -16.14 -14.77
C LEU A 21 -0.37 -16.67 -14.23
N LEU A 22 -0.31 -16.96 -12.93
CA LEU A 22 0.82 -17.55 -12.22
C LEU A 22 1.17 -18.95 -12.73
N ALA A 23 0.16 -19.75 -13.11
CA ALA A 23 0.37 -21.09 -13.68
C ALA A 23 0.83 -21.07 -15.15
N GLN A 24 0.69 -19.93 -15.84
CA GLN A 24 0.88 -19.83 -17.28
C GLN A 24 2.06 -18.94 -17.70
N TYR A 25 2.57 -18.10 -16.78
CA TYR A 25 3.58 -17.07 -17.05
C TYR A 25 4.73 -17.09 -16.03
N ASP A 26 5.66 -18.06 -16.15
CA ASP A 26 6.81 -18.25 -15.25
C ASP A 26 7.59 -16.95 -14.91
N THR A 27 8.02 -16.19 -15.92
CA THR A 27 8.86 -14.99 -15.70
C THR A 27 8.08 -13.67 -15.78
N TRP A 28 7.01 -13.64 -16.59
CA TRP A 28 6.20 -12.41 -16.79
C TRP A 28 5.40 -12.02 -15.56
N ILE A 29 5.17 -12.97 -14.66
CA ILE A 29 4.54 -12.72 -13.37
C ILE A 29 5.24 -11.60 -12.58
N TYR A 30 6.57 -11.52 -12.59
CA TYR A 30 7.30 -10.49 -11.84
C TYR A 30 6.94 -9.09 -12.35
N VAL A 31 6.79 -8.96 -13.67
CA VAL A 31 6.42 -7.70 -14.33
C VAL A 31 4.97 -7.34 -14.04
N ILE A 32 4.07 -8.32 -14.06
CA ILE A 32 2.64 -8.11 -13.76
C ILE A 32 2.47 -7.68 -12.30
N LEU A 33 3.08 -8.40 -11.36
CA LEU A 33 3.01 -8.05 -9.92
C LEU A 33 3.65 -6.68 -9.66
N PHE A 34 4.77 -6.39 -10.32
CA PHE A 34 5.39 -5.06 -10.27
C PHE A 34 4.41 -3.98 -10.72
N ALA A 35 3.77 -4.14 -11.88
CA ALA A 35 2.84 -3.16 -12.42
C ALA A 35 1.64 -2.95 -11.49
N ILE A 36 1.10 -4.03 -10.90
CA ILE A 36 -0.05 -3.95 -9.99
C ILE A 36 0.33 -3.17 -8.72
N VAL A 37 1.42 -3.57 -8.03
CA VAL A 37 1.86 -2.90 -6.79
C VAL A 37 2.25 -1.44 -7.08
N PHE A 38 2.94 -1.19 -8.19
CA PHE A 38 3.28 0.16 -8.62
C PHE A 38 2.04 1.02 -8.87
N CYS A 39 1.02 0.50 -9.55
CA CYS A 39 -0.22 1.22 -9.79
C CYS A 39 -0.96 1.50 -8.48
N GLU A 40 -1.01 0.53 -7.57
CA GLU A 40 -1.69 0.67 -6.28
C GLU A 40 -1.04 1.72 -5.37
N THR A 41 0.30 1.74 -5.26
CA THR A 41 1.01 2.71 -4.41
C THR A 41 1.21 4.06 -5.10
N GLY A 42 1.39 4.05 -6.42
CA GLY A 42 1.65 5.23 -7.24
C GLY A 42 0.41 6.04 -7.61
N LEU A 43 -0.75 5.39 -7.81
CA LEU A 43 -1.99 6.08 -8.18
C LEU A 43 -2.83 6.36 -6.94
N VAL A 44 -2.88 7.63 -6.54
CA VAL A 44 -3.68 8.15 -5.41
C VAL A 44 -5.16 7.72 -5.45
N VAL A 45 -5.68 7.40 -6.64
CA VAL A 45 -7.09 7.10 -6.90
C VAL A 45 -7.44 5.62 -6.69
N MET A 46 -6.45 4.72 -6.57
CA MET A 46 -6.67 3.27 -6.53
C MET A 46 -6.29 2.57 -5.20
N PRO A 47 -6.69 3.08 -4.01
CA PRO A 47 -6.37 2.41 -2.74
C PRO A 47 -7.15 1.11 -2.51
N PHE A 48 -8.01 0.71 -3.44
CA PHE A 48 -8.91 -0.44 -3.32
C PHE A 48 -8.32 -1.72 -3.93
N LEU A 49 -7.15 -1.64 -4.56
CA LEU A 49 -6.47 -2.85 -5.03
C LEU A 49 -5.98 -3.67 -3.82
N PRO A 50 -6.20 -5.00 -3.78
CA PRO A 50 -5.87 -5.81 -2.63
C PRO A 50 -4.39 -6.23 -2.63
N GLY A 51 -3.47 -5.25 -2.58
CA GLY A 51 -2.03 -5.50 -2.62
C GLY A 51 -1.51 -6.43 -1.54
N ASP A 52 -2.03 -6.33 -0.33
CA ASP A 52 -1.62 -7.18 0.80
C ASP A 52 -1.88 -8.67 0.52
N SER A 53 -3.03 -8.96 -0.09
CA SER A 53 -3.40 -10.32 -0.48
C SER A 53 -2.52 -10.84 -1.61
N LEU A 54 -2.18 -9.97 -2.56
CA LEU A 54 -1.34 -10.30 -3.70
C LEU A 54 0.09 -10.61 -3.27
N LEU A 55 0.66 -9.83 -2.35
CA LEU A 55 1.97 -10.12 -1.74
C LEU A 55 1.98 -11.47 -1.02
N PHE A 56 0.93 -11.76 -0.24
CA PHE A 56 0.81 -13.03 0.47
C PHE A 56 0.70 -14.22 -0.50
N VAL A 57 -0.16 -14.11 -1.52
CA VAL A 57 -0.36 -15.16 -2.53
C VAL A 57 0.91 -15.39 -3.36
N ALA A 58 1.58 -14.31 -3.77
CA ALA A 58 2.83 -14.41 -4.51
C ALA A 58 3.93 -15.10 -3.67
N GLY A 59 4.01 -14.79 -2.38
CA GLY A 59 4.91 -15.48 -1.45
C GLY A 59 4.58 -16.96 -1.29
N ALA A 60 3.29 -17.31 -1.13
CA ALA A 60 2.83 -18.69 -1.01
C ALA A 60 3.15 -19.54 -2.24
N LEU A 61 3.05 -18.95 -3.42
CA LEU A 61 3.38 -19.61 -4.67
C LEU A 61 4.88 -19.78 -4.86
N ALA A 62 5.71 -18.83 -4.42
CA ALA A 62 7.15 -19.00 -4.37
C ALA A 62 7.61 -20.15 -3.48
N ALA A 63 6.78 -20.62 -2.55
CA ALA A 63 7.10 -21.83 -1.77
C ALA A 63 6.76 -23.14 -2.48
N THR A 64 5.83 -23.12 -3.45
CA THR A 64 5.37 -24.32 -4.17
C THR A 64 5.99 -24.47 -5.55
N SER A 65 6.31 -23.37 -6.20
CA SER A 65 7.07 -23.33 -7.45
C SER A 65 8.52 -23.64 -7.10
N GLY A 66 9.11 -24.71 -7.67
CA GLY A 66 10.49 -25.11 -7.42
C GLY A 66 11.53 -24.09 -7.92
N ASP A 67 12.60 -24.55 -8.55
CA ASP A 67 13.76 -23.71 -8.95
C ASP A 67 13.45 -22.53 -9.90
N GLY A 68 12.23 -22.44 -10.46
CA GLY A 68 11.82 -21.38 -11.38
C GLY A 68 11.33 -20.07 -10.74
N PHE A 69 10.92 -20.06 -9.47
CA PHE A 69 10.30 -18.88 -8.83
C PHE A 69 11.01 -18.46 -7.55
N ASN A 70 12.04 -17.62 -7.69
CA ASN A 70 12.86 -17.20 -6.57
C ASN A 70 12.17 -16.12 -5.72
N ILE A 71 11.95 -16.41 -4.43
CA ILE A 71 11.35 -15.48 -3.47
C ILE A 71 12.20 -14.22 -3.24
N THR A 72 13.52 -14.32 -3.27
CA THR A 72 14.41 -13.16 -3.11
C THR A 72 14.22 -12.20 -4.27
N THR A 73 14.19 -12.70 -5.51
CA THR A 73 13.89 -11.89 -6.70
C THR A 73 12.51 -11.26 -6.59
N LEU A 74 11.50 -12.03 -6.16
CA LEU A 74 10.14 -11.54 -5.96
C LEU A 74 10.11 -10.36 -4.98
N ILE A 75 10.71 -10.53 -3.81
CA ILE A 75 10.75 -9.50 -2.77
C ILE A 75 11.47 -8.24 -3.28
N ILE A 76 12.60 -8.38 -3.98
CA ILE A 76 13.34 -7.23 -4.54
C ILE A 76 12.48 -6.47 -5.56
N VAL A 77 11.83 -7.19 -6.48
CA VAL A 77 10.98 -6.59 -7.51
C VAL A 77 9.79 -5.85 -6.88
N LEU A 78 9.15 -6.44 -5.88
CA LEU A 78 7.99 -5.85 -5.20
C LEU A 78 8.37 -4.66 -4.32
N ILE A 79 9.53 -4.70 -3.65
CA ILE A 79 10.08 -3.54 -2.94
C ILE A 79 10.36 -2.42 -3.93
N ALA A 80 10.98 -2.72 -5.08
CA ALA A 80 11.23 -1.72 -6.12
C ALA A 80 9.92 -1.11 -6.64
N ALA A 81 8.90 -1.93 -6.90
CA ALA A 81 7.57 -1.47 -7.32
C ALA A 81 6.95 -0.51 -6.29
N ALA A 82 6.94 -0.91 -5.02
CA ALA A 82 6.38 -0.12 -3.93
C ALA A 82 7.10 1.23 -3.81
N VAL A 83 8.43 1.22 -3.72
CA VAL A 83 9.26 2.43 -3.56
C VAL A 83 9.14 3.37 -4.76
N LEU A 84 9.09 2.83 -5.99
CA LEU A 84 8.92 3.66 -7.20
C LEU A 84 7.52 4.27 -7.27
N GLY A 85 6.48 3.52 -6.92
CA GLY A 85 5.12 4.03 -6.84
C GLY A 85 5.00 5.11 -5.76
N ASP A 86 5.50 4.85 -4.56
CA ASP A 86 5.47 5.80 -3.44
C ASP A 86 6.24 7.10 -3.79
N ASN A 87 7.40 7.00 -4.43
CA ASN A 87 8.14 8.17 -4.90
C ASN A 87 7.37 8.97 -5.96
N THR A 88 6.68 8.29 -6.88
CA THR A 88 5.81 8.94 -7.88
C THR A 88 4.70 9.71 -7.18
N ASN A 89 4.08 9.09 -6.18
CA ASN A 89 3.03 9.69 -5.39
C ASN A 89 3.53 10.88 -4.54
N TYR A 90 4.70 10.76 -3.92
CA TYR A 90 5.37 11.87 -3.22
C TYR A 90 5.69 13.04 -4.17
N ALA A 91 6.16 12.76 -5.38
CA ALA A 91 6.44 13.78 -6.38
C ALA A 91 5.15 14.51 -6.81
N ILE A 92 4.06 13.77 -7.04
CA ILE A 92 2.73 14.32 -7.32
C ILE A 92 2.27 15.21 -6.15
N GLY A 93 2.38 14.74 -4.91
CA GLY A 93 2.04 15.50 -3.72
C GLY A 93 2.87 16.78 -3.56
N ARG A 94 4.17 16.71 -3.84
CA ARG A 94 5.07 17.86 -3.79
C ARG A 94 4.72 18.91 -4.85
N TRP A 95 4.44 18.47 -6.07
CA TRP A 95 4.02 19.35 -7.16
C TRP A 95 2.65 19.99 -6.87
N ALA A 96 1.67 19.20 -6.42
CA ALA A 96 0.36 19.69 -6.03
C ALA A 96 0.44 20.70 -4.87
N GLY A 97 1.23 20.40 -3.83
CA GLY A 97 1.47 21.31 -2.70
C GLY A 97 2.09 22.65 -3.12
N GLN A 98 3.04 22.64 -4.07
CA GLN A 98 3.60 23.86 -4.64
C GLN A 98 2.56 24.66 -5.44
N ARG A 99 1.69 24.00 -6.20
CA ARG A 99 0.62 24.65 -6.99
C ARG A 99 -0.42 25.31 -6.09
N ILE A 100 -0.84 24.62 -5.03
CA ILE A 100 -1.84 25.10 -4.06
C ILE A 100 -1.29 26.31 -3.27
N MET A 101 -0.01 26.28 -2.86
CA MET A 101 0.62 27.44 -2.21
C MET A 101 0.72 28.67 -3.11
N ARG A 102 0.72 28.49 -4.44
CA ARG A 102 0.72 29.58 -5.44
C ARG A 102 -0.66 30.19 -5.67
N TRP A 103 -1.75 29.55 -5.26
CA TRP A 103 -3.12 30.06 -5.45
C TRP A 103 -3.55 31.18 -4.48
N GLY A 104 -2.64 31.65 -3.61
CA GLY A 104 -2.84 32.84 -2.79
C GLY A 104 -3.68 32.60 -1.52
N ALA A 105 -3.47 33.45 -0.53
CA ALA A 105 -4.00 33.36 0.84
C ALA A 105 -5.54 33.52 0.99
N GLY A 106 -6.29 33.59 -0.12
CA GLY A 106 -7.73 33.90 -0.14
C GLY A 106 -8.66 32.74 -0.55
N SER A 107 -8.14 31.55 -0.88
CA SER A 107 -9.00 30.43 -1.29
C SER A 107 -9.55 29.67 -0.08
N ARG A 108 -10.89 29.49 -0.02
CA ARG A 108 -11.60 28.69 1.02
C ARG A 108 -11.16 27.22 1.11
N LEU A 109 -10.31 26.76 0.18
CA LEU A 109 -9.76 25.40 0.10
C LEU A 109 -8.34 25.27 0.68
N PHE A 110 -7.67 26.39 1.01
CA PHE A 110 -6.31 26.36 1.55
C PHE A 110 -6.27 26.90 2.98
N ASN A 111 -6.32 25.99 3.96
CA ASN A 111 -6.13 26.34 5.36
C ASN A 111 -4.64 26.25 5.71
N ARG A 112 -3.93 27.38 5.69
CA ARG A 112 -2.50 27.47 6.09
C ARG A 112 -2.25 26.86 7.46
N ALA A 113 -3.16 27.05 8.42
CA ALA A 113 -3.01 26.50 9.76
C ALA A 113 -3.07 24.96 9.78
N ALA A 114 -3.88 24.34 8.91
CA ALA A 114 -3.91 22.88 8.75
C ALA A 114 -2.64 22.37 8.03
N PHE A 115 -2.10 23.14 7.09
CA PHE A 115 -0.86 22.82 6.39
C PHE A 115 0.34 22.88 7.35
N ASP A 116 0.50 23.97 8.12
CA ASP A 116 1.59 24.14 9.08
C ASP A 116 1.51 23.12 10.22
N LYS A 117 0.29 22.77 10.67
CA LYS A 117 0.09 21.72 11.66
C LYS A 117 0.50 20.34 11.14
N THR A 118 0.15 20.03 9.89
CA THR A 118 0.59 18.80 9.21
C THR A 118 2.11 18.81 9.02
N HIS A 119 2.70 19.94 8.61
CA HIS A 119 4.14 20.10 8.45
C HIS A 119 4.91 19.85 9.74
N HIS A 120 4.54 20.51 10.84
CA HIS A 120 5.17 20.29 12.15
C HIS A 120 4.95 18.89 12.70
N PHE A 121 3.80 18.27 12.44
CA PHE A 121 3.56 16.87 12.79
C PHE A 121 4.53 15.93 12.05
N TYR A 122 4.71 16.13 10.75
CA TYR A 122 5.66 15.34 9.95
C TYR A 122 7.12 15.65 10.28
N GLU A 123 7.48 16.87 10.67
CA GLU A 123 8.83 17.18 11.16
C GLU A 123 9.18 16.38 12.41
N ARG A 124 8.25 16.32 13.39
CA ARG A 124 8.48 15.65 14.68
C ARG A 124 8.26 14.13 14.63
N HIS A 125 7.24 13.65 13.92
CA HIS A 125 6.80 12.24 13.95
C HIS A 125 6.81 11.54 12.58
N GLY A 126 7.04 12.28 11.49
CA GLY A 126 6.79 11.82 10.13
C GLY A 126 7.46 10.51 9.76
N GLY A 127 8.68 10.25 10.24
CA GLY A 127 9.36 8.99 9.95
C GLY A 127 8.66 7.75 10.53
N LYS A 128 8.32 7.78 11.82
CA LYS A 128 7.61 6.65 12.47
C LYS A 128 6.19 6.51 11.92
N THR A 129 5.53 7.64 11.68
CA THR A 129 4.18 7.64 11.09
C THR A 129 4.17 7.04 9.70
N MET A 130 5.21 7.26 8.91
CA MET A 130 5.28 6.77 7.53
C MET A 130 5.45 5.25 7.46
N VAL A 131 6.27 4.67 8.35
CA VAL A 131 6.39 3.21 8.47
C VAL A 131 5.08 2.59 8.99
N LEU A 132 4.45 3.21 10.00
CA LEU A 132 3.16 2.72 10.53
C LEU A 132 2.01 2.88 9.53
N ALA A 133 2.03 3.92 8.71
CA ALA A 133 1.02 4.19 7.70
C ALA A 133 0.93 3.06 6.66
N ARG A 134 2.03 2.35 6.39
CA ARG A 134 2.02 1.21 5.44
C ARG A 134 1.13 0.05 5.85
N PHE A 135 0.92 -0.15 7.15
CA PHE A 135 0.04 -1.21 7.67
C PHE A 135 -1.45 -0.81 7.64
N LEU A 136 -1.75 0.45 7.30
CA LEU A 136 -3.10 0.99 7.21
C LEU A 136 -3.44 1.20 5.72
N PRO A 137 -4.31 0.36 5.11
CA PRO A 137 -4.53 0.34 3.66
C PRO A 137 -4.91 1.70 3.05
N LEU A 138 -5.73 2.48 3.74
CA LEU A 138 -6.10 3.81 3.29
C LEU A 138 -5.01 4.84 3.58
N VAL A 139 -4.30 4.73 4.70
CA VAL A 139 -3.29 5.73 5.07
C VAL A 139 -2.03 5.56 4.23
N ARG A 140 -1.68 4.34 3.79
CA ARG A 140 -0.47 4.08 3.01
C ARG A 140 -0.46 4.79 1.66
N THR A 141 -1.60 4.92 0.99
CA THR A 141 -1.69 5.59 -0.32
C THR A 141 -1.71 7.11 -0.19
N PHE A 142 -2.21 7.64 0.92
CA PHE A 142 -2.20 9.08 1.17
C PHE A 142 -0.93 9.56 1.87
N ALA A 143 -0.21 8.72 2.61
CA ALA A 143 0.97 9.14 3.37
C ALA A 143 2.10 9.69 2.49
N PRO A 144 2.50 9.06 1.36
CA PRO A 144 3.49 9.62 0.44
C PRO A 144 3.05 10.96 -0.15
N PHE A 145 1.78 11.03 -0.57
CA PHE A 145 1.18 12.26 -1.08
C PHE A 145 1.27 13.40 -0.06
N VAL A 146 0.82 13.15 1.17
CA VAL A 146 0.82 14.13 2.26
C VAL A 146 2.23 14.52 2.66
N ALA A 147 3.18 13.58 2.69
CA ALA A 147 4.59 13.87 2.93
C ALA A 147 5.19 14.78 1.84
N GLY A 148 4.78 14.59 0.59
CA GLY A 148 5.12 15.46 -0.54
C GLY A 148 4.53 16.86 -0.40
N VAL A 149 3.23 16.95 -0.10
CA VAL A 149 2.52 18.22 0.15
C VAL A 149 3.17 18.99 1.30
N ALA A 150 3.48 18.30 2.39
CA ALA A 150 4.17 18.84 3.56
C ALA A 150 5.66 19.11 3.34
N ARG A 151 6.21 18.92 2.13
CA ARG A 151 7.62 19.20 1.78
C ARG A 151 8.64 18.53 2.71
N MET A 152 8.35 17.31 3.18
CA MET A 152 9.31 16.53 3.97
C MET A 152 10.62 16.37 3.18
N PRO A 153 11.82 16.52 3.79
CA PRO A 153 13.08 16.36 3.08
C PRO A 153 13.20 14.97 2.46
N TYR A 154 13.46 14.91 1.15
CA TYR A 154 13.47 13.69 0.34
C TYR A 154 14.35 12.56 0.91
N PRO A 155 15.58 12.79 1.40
CA PRO A 155 16.40 11.71 1.95
C PRO A 155 15.77 11.06 3.18
N ARG A 156 15.13 11.86 4.04
CA ARG A 156 14.43 11.36 5.22
C ARG A 156 13.21 10.56 4.81
N TYR A 157 12.40 11.11 3.90
CA TYR A 157 11.24 10.42 3.33
C TYR A 157 11.64 9.07 2.73
N PHE A 158 12.64 9.04 1.84
CA PHE A 158 13.09 7.84 1.15
C PHE A 158 13.60 6.77 2.10
N ALA A 159 14.36 7.14 3.15
CA ALA A 159 14.86 6.17 4.12
C ALA A 159 13.72 5.47 4.90
N PHE A 160 12.74 6.24 5.38
CA PHE A 160 11.57 5.67 6.07
C PHE A 160 10.66 4.92 5.10
N ASP A 161 10.54 5.41 3.87
CA ASP A 161 9.79 4.75 2.84
C ASP A 161 10.38 3.38 2.50
N PHE A 162 11.67 3.33 2.17
CA PHE A 162 12.37 2.11 1.87
C PHE A 162 12.29 1.11 3.03
N ALA A 163 12.55 1.55 4.27
CA ALA A 163 12.43 0.69 5.44
C ALA A 163 11.01 0.12 5.61
N GLY A 164 9.99 0.96 5.42
CA GLY A 164 8.60 0.52 5.45
C GLY A 164 8.26 -0.47 4.33
N ALA A 165 8.78 -0.26 3.11
CA ALA A 165 8.56 -1.15 1.97
C ALA A 165 9.16 -2.52 2.23
N VAL A 166 10.41 -2.56 2.71
CA VAL A 166 11.11 -3.79 3.07
C VAL A 166 10.35 -4.56 4.15
N LEU A 167 9.90 -3.88 5.20
CA LEU A 167 9.15 -4.52 6.28
C LEU A 167 7.79 -5.04 5.81
N TRP A 168 7.04 -4.24 5.04
CA TRP A 168 5.72 -4.61 4.55
C TRP A 168 5.77 -5.75 3.52
N VAL A 169 6.54 -5.57 2.44
CA VAL A 169 6.72 -6.60 1.41
C VAL A 169 7.35 -7.86 2.00
N GLY A 170 8.42 -7.70 2.77
CA GLY A 170 9.14 -8.82 3.38
C GLY A 170 8.25 -9.62 4.32
N SER A 171 7.51 -8.97 5.23
CA SER A 171 6.65 -9.67 6.18
C SER A 171 5.52 -10.45 5.49
N LEU A 172 4.82 -9.84 4.52
CA LEU A 172 3.71 -10.50 3.82
C LEU A 172 4.18 -11.59 2.86
N CYS A 173 5.27 -11.36 2.11
CA CYS A 173 5.82 -12.38 1.20
C CYS A 173 6.39 -13.57 1.98
N LEU A 174 7.13 -13.34 3.07
CA LEU A 174 7.65 -14.42 3.91
C LEU A 174 6.53 -15.15 4.65
N ALA A 175 5.52 -14.43 5.12
CA ALA A 175 4.33 -15.06 5.70
C ALA A 175 3.62 -15.94 4.67
N GLY A 176 3.44 -15.45 3.44
CA GLY A 176 2.95 -16.25 2.33
C GLY A 176 3.79 -17.50 2.10
N TYR A 177 5.11 -17.35 2.03
CA TYR A 177 6.04 -18.43 1.75
C TYR A 177 6.02 -19.55 2.80
N TRP A 178 6.06 -19.21 4.09
CA TRP A 178 6.03 -20.23 5.15
C TRP A 178 4.64 -20.75 5.46
N PHE A 179 3.63 -19.89 5.51
CA PHE A 179 2.28 -20.27 5.95
C PHE A 179 1.37 -20.68 4.79
N GLY A 180 1.59 -20.17 3.57
CA GLY A 180 0.75 -20.43 2.41
C GLY A 180 0.71 -21.89 1.97
N ASN A 181 1.72 -22.69 2.31
CA ASN A 181 1.73 -24.12 1.98
C ASN A 181 0.97 -25.01 3.00
N LEU A 182 0.48 -24.44 4.12
CA LEU A 182 -0.31 -25.19 5.08
C LEU A 182 -1.67 -25.60 4.46
N PRO A 183 -2.09 -26.88 4.57
CA PRO A 183 -3.33 -27.36 3.97
C PRO A 183 -4.57 -26.56 4.41
N TRP A 184 -4.60 -26.14 5.67
CA TRP A 184 -5.67 -25.30 6.22
C TRP A 184 -5.70 -23.91 5.58
N ILE A 185 -4.55 -23.31 5.29
CA ILE A 185 -4.46 -21.98 4.66
C ILE A 185 -4.82 -22.05 3.18
N LYS A 186 -4.42 -23.09 2.46
CA LYS A 186 -4.88 -23.31 1.07
C LYS A 186 -6.39 -23.49 1.00
N ALA A 187 -6.97 -24.25 1.93
CA ALA A 187 -8.42 -24.48 1.99
C ALA A 187 -9.21 -23.22 2.41
N ASN A 188 -8.58 -22.30 3.15
CA ASN A 188 -9.22 -21.11 3.71
C ASN A 188 -8.55 -19.81 3.21
N LEU A 189 -8.03 -19.81 1.98
CA LEU A 189 -7.20 -18.72 1.47
C LEU A 189 -7.96 -17.39 1.44
N SER A 190 -9.23 -17.42 1.01
CA SER A 190 -10.14 -16.27 1.09
C SER A 190 -10.34 -15.78 2.54
N LEU A 191 -10.46 -16.69 3.51
CA LEU A 191 -10.65 -16.36 4.93
C LEU A 191 -9.40 -15.71 5.52
N VAL A 192 -8.20 -16.19 5.15
CA VAL A 192 -6.93 -15.58 5.55
C VAL A 192 -6.79 -14.17 4.96
N ILE A 193 -7.16 -13.99 3.69
CA ILE A 193 -7.19 -12.66 3.06
C ILE A 193 -8.16 -11.74 3.80
N PHE A 194 -9.38 -12.18 4.08
CA PHE A 194 -10.35 -11.41 4.88
C PHE A 194 -9.86 -11.15 6.30
N ALA A 195 -9.09 -12.07 6.90
CA ALA A 195 -8.49 -11.89 8.21
C ALA A 195 -7.37 -10.84 8.17
N ILE A 196 -6.50 -10.84 7.15
CA ILE A 196 -5.46 -9.81 6.97
C ILE A 196 -6.13 -8.44 6.75
N ILE A 197 -7.12 -8.36 5.87
CA ILE A 197 -7.91 -7.14 5.65
C ILE A 197 -8.56 -6.68 6.96
N GLY A 198 -9.22 -7.58 7.68
CA GLY A 198 -9.88 -7.31 8.95
C GLY A 198 -8.89 -6.84 10.04
N LEU A 199 -7.73 -7.48 10.14
CA LEU A 199 -6.66 -7.14 11.08
C LEU A 199 -6.06 -5.77 10.74
N SER A 200 -5.90 -5.45 9.47
CA SER A 200 -5.44 -4.12 9.01
C SER A 200 -6.50 -3.03 9.20
N LEU A 201 -7.79 -3.36 9.13
CA LEU A 201 -8.90 -2.43 9.37
C LEU A 201 -9.20 -2.24 10.87
N LEU A 202 -8.88 -3.20 11.72
CA LEU A 202 -9.10 -3.15 13.18
C LEU A 202 -8.52 -1.89 13.86
N PRO A 203 -7.25 -1.50 13.66
CA PRO A 203 -6.72 -0.27 14.25
C PRO A 203 -7.41 0.99 13.70
N MET A 204 -7.90 0.95 12.47
CA MET A 204 -8.63 2.05 11.84
C MET A 204 -10.03 2.21 12.46
N LEU A 205 -10.75 1.10 12.65
CA LEU A 205 -12.02 1.05 13.36
C LEU A 205 -11.87 1.45 14.84
N ALA A 206 -10.83 0.97 15.51
CA ALA A 206 -10.53 1.35 16.89
C ALA A 206 -10.21 2.85 17.02
N GLY A 207 -9.45 3.42 16.09
CA GLY A 207 -9.18 4.85 16.03
C GLY A 207 -10.44 5.67 15.78
N TRP A 208 -11.30 5.23 14.86
CA TRP A 208 -12.59 5.88 14.57
C TRP A 208 -13.56 5.81 15.75
N LEU A 209 -13.66 4.65 16.42
CA LEU A 209 -14.50 4.46 17.60
C LEU A 209 -14.02 5.31 18.77
N ARG A 210 -12.70 5.37 19.03
CA ARG A 210 -12.13 6.23 20.07
C ARG A 210 -12.39 7.71 19.80
N HIS A 211 -12.26 8.14 18.54
CA HIS A 211 -12.55 9.51 18.15
C HIS A 211 -14.05 9.85 18.30
N ARG A 212 -14.96 8.93 17.95
CA ARG A 212 -16.40 9.12 18.16
C ARG A 212 -16.80 9.12 19.65
N LEU A 213 -16.16 8.29 20.47
CA LEU A 213 -16.40 8.26 21.91
C LEU A 213 -15.88 9.54 22.57
N ALA A 214 -14.73 10.05 22.15
CA ALA A 214 -14.19 11.32 22.63
C ALA A 214 -15.05 12.53 22.23
N GLN A 215 -15.67 12.52 21.04
CA GLN A 215 -16.58 13.58 20.60
C GLN A 215 -17.99 13.51 21.22
N ARG A 216 -18.38 12.39 21.83
CA ARG A 216 -19.64 12.26 22.58
C ARG A 216 -19.50 12.60 24.06
N ALA A 217 -18.27 12.73 24.56
CA ALA A 217 -17.97 12.98 25.97
C ALA A 217 -17.59 14.45 26.28
N GLY A 218 -17.67 15.34 25.29
CA GLY A 218 -17.52 16.80 25.43
C GLY A 218 -18.72 17.51 24.82
#